data_AF-A0A4V3SWF8-F1
#
_entry.id   AF-A0A4V3SWF8-F1
#
_cell.length_a   1.000
_cell.length_b   1.000
_cell.length_c   1.000
_cell.angle_alpha   90.00
_cell.angle_beta   90.00
_cell.angle_gamma   90.00
#
_symmetry.space_group_name_H-M   'P 1'
#
loop_
_entity.id
_entity.type
_entity.pdbx_description
1 polymer ?
#
loop_
_entity_poly.entity_id
_entity_poly.type
_entity_poly.pdbx_seq_one_letter_code
_entity_poly.pdbx_strand_id
1 'polypeptide(L)'
;MIQTQDPSGQGSLLRVERAVTPAVVPPFHAAAPLPAAVTQRAWRLEALLGDPRDRANPYGHYALAHQGGRRQLSALADVIESEIRPAGTGGHFAGGDVMAAALRPLLRRDLEEGHAAVVAALSATDGPLPDRTVELTRLLGPAALSAAAGTALRAAVRAVAEGERRTPGLSRWRASLARSFADLLVCESLTAVALRSLSRSPGTGRSLRAAAGCVVPALAAEILDEAVLTLGECGHGPDSAALRWCVRTAAGVPRVREASGTADCRAQLIRALPSSAGPGGGRAAAHLTAVRGGAAAGDEAPPVDWETELHGALDAAVARGGPGAAGRDAGQARAAQRLLAERRLLTGPDRNVPGAGAAAAERYAQLLTACVVLAVGRDAAGHGGSRFLGSGGWVPVALARAVQRLGLPPVGPFDAAQAGVEAELDRRDRLGADSDLHATRILW
;
A
#
# COMPACT_ATOMS: atom_id res chain seq x y z
N MET A 1 -68.43 -51.21 10.58
CA MET A 1 -67.64 -50.63 9.46
C MET A 1 -66.85 -49.43 10.01
N ILE A 2 -65.80 -49.70 10.79
CA ILE A 2 -64.81 -48.71 11.26
C ILE A 2 -63.51 -49.50 11.48
N GLN A 3 -62.46 -49.20 10.73
CA GLN A 3 -61.07 -49.63 11.00
C GLN A 3 -60.15 -48.52 10.45
N THR A 4 -59.55 -47.72 11.34
CA THR A 4 -58.20 -47.85 11.94
C THR A 4 -57.06 -47.50 10.99
N GLN A 5 -56.38 -46.41 11.33
CA GLN A 5 -55.07 -45.99 10.83
C GLN A 5 -53.96 -46.92 11.37
N ASP A 6 -52.89 -47.09 10.59
CA ASP A 6 -51.52 -46.83 11.07
C ASP A 6 -50.58 -46.49 9.88
N PRO A 7 -49.50 -45.70 10.09
CA PRO A 7 -48.71 -45.06 9.04
C PRO A 7 -47.35 -45.73 8.81
N SER A 8 -46.94 -45.84 7.55
CA SER A 8 -45.54 -46.15 7.20
C SER A 8 -45.15 -45.37 5.94
N GLY A 9 -44.31 -44.35 6.12
CA GLY A 9 -43.78 -43.53 5.04
C GLY A 9 -42.55 -42.75 5.51
N GLN A 10 -41.47 -43.47 5.82
CA GLN A 10 -40.14 -42.87 5.99
C GLN A 10 -39.62 -42.40 4.62
N GLY A 11 -39.84 -41.11 4.33
CA GLY A 11 -39.19 -40.39 3.25
C GLY A 11 -37.97 -39.63 3.77
N SER A 12 -36.78 -40.15 3.49
CA SER A 12 -35.48 -39.53 3.74
C SER A 12 -35.39 -38.16 3.06
N LEU A 13 -35.43 -37.08 3.84
CA LEU A 13 -35.11 -35.72 3.39
C LEU A 13 -33.62 -35.45 3.64
N LEU A 14 -32.77 -35.98 2.76
CA LEU A 14 -31.42 -35.43 2.54
C LEU A 14 -31.57 -34.04 1.93
N ARG A 15 -31.68 -33.03 2.79
CA ARG A 15 -31.59 -31.62 2.41
C ARG A 15 -30.14 -31.35 2.02
N VAL A 16 -29.86 -31.42 0.72
CA VAL A 16 -28.61 -30.94 0.14
C VAL A 16 -28.55 -29.44 0.41
N GLU A 17 -27.84 -29.04 1.46
CA GLU A 17 -27.38 -27.67 1.67
C GLU A 17 -26.46 -27.32 0.49
N ARG A 18 -27.05 -26.73 -0.56
CA ARG A 18 -26.30 -25.96 -1.54
C ARG A 18 -25.64 -24.82 -0.78
N ALA A 19 -24.35 -24.96 -0.53
CA ALA A 19 -23.48 -23.84 -0.19
C ALA A 19 -23.68 -22.75 -1.24
N VAL A 20 -24.40 -21.69 -0.85
CA VAL A 20 -24.50 -20.48 -1.67
C VAL A 20 -23.13 -19.85 -1.64
N THR A 21 -22.31 -20.14 -2.65
CA THR A 21 -21.14 -19.31 -2.95
C THR A 21 -21.66 -17.89 -3.16
N PRO A 22 -21.30 -16.90 -2.33
CA PRO A 22 -21.69 -15.53 -2.58
C PRO A 22 -21.14 -15.14 -3.95
N ALA A 23 -22.00 -14.61 -4.81
CA ALA A 23 -21.60 -14.10 -6.12
C ALA A 23 -20.44 -13.13 -5.91
N VAL A 24 -19.27 -13.49 -6.42
CA VAL A 24 -18.08 -12.63 -6.41
C VAL A 24 -18.38 -11.45 -7.32
N VAL A 25 -18.92 -10.39 -6.75
CA VAL A 25 -19.01 -9.09 -7.42
C VAL A 25 -17.55 -8.67 -7.69
N PRO A 26 -17.16 -8.43 -8.95
CA PRO A 26 -15.77 -8.15 -9.28
C PRO A 26 -15.27 -6.91 -8.51
N PRO A 27 -13.98 -6.88 -8.13
CA PRO A 27 -13.42 -5.77 -7.37
C PRO A 27 -13.58 -4.47 -8.15
N PHE A 28 -14.33 -3.54 -7.56
CA PHE A 28 -14.50 -2.20 -8.07
C PHE A 28 -13.19 -1.44 -7.93
N HIS A 29 -12.61 -1.04 -9.06
CA HIS A 29 -11.67 0.07 -9.19
C HIS A 29 -10.23 -0.13 -8.68
N ALA A 30 -9.40 -0.86 -9.43
CA ALA A 30 -7.94 -0.93 -9.23
C ALA A 30 -7.13 -0.42 -10.44
N ALA A 31 -5.97 0.21 -10.24
CA ALA A 31 -5.06 0.63 -11.34
C ALA A 31 -4.64 -0.54 -12.26
N ALA A 32 -4.54 -1.74 -11.67
CA ALA A 32 -4.71 -3.02 -12.31
C ALA A 32 -5.45 -3.92 -11.29
N PRO A 33 -6.52 -4.64 -11.66
CA PRO A 33 -7.19 -5.54 -10.74
C PRO A 33 -6.20 -6.59 -10.22
N LEU A 34 -6.18 -6.80 -8.90
CA LEU A 34 -5.52 -7.97 -8.34
C LEU A 34 -6.12 -9.22 -9.01
N PRO A 35 -5.31 -10.27 -9.27
CA PRO A 35 -5.86 -11.52 -9.77
C PRO A 35 -6.95 -12.02 -8.82
N ALA A 36 -8.08 -12.48 -9.36
CA ALA A 36 -9.25 -12.85 -8.54
C ALA A 36 -8.92 -13.86 -7.43
N ALA A 37 -7.99 -14.78 -7.70
CA ALA A 37 -7.49 -15.74 -6.72
C ALA A 37 -6.83 -15.06 -5.50
N VAL A 38 -6.11 -13.95 -5.70
CA VAL A 38 -5.47 -13.18 -4.61
C VAL A 38 -6.53 -12.52 -3.75
N THR A 39 -7.53 -11.88 -4.37
CA THR A 39 -8.68 -11.29 -3.65
C THR A 39 -9.44 -12.35 -2.86
N GLN A 40 -9.68 -13.53 -3.44
CA GLN A 40 -10.36 -14.63 -2.76
C GLN A 40 -9.57 -15.13 -1.54
N ARG A 41 -8.25 -15.25 -1.64
CA ARG A 41 -7.40 -15.67 -0.52
C ARG A 41 -7.34 -14.62 0.59
N ALA A 42 -7.23 -13.35 0.24
CA ALA A 42 -7.36 -12.25 1.20
C ALA A 42 -8.73 -12.28 1.91
N TRP A 43 -9.83 -12.50 1.19
CA TRP A 43 -11.16 -12.63 1.80
C TRP A 43 -11.29 -13.84 2.71
N ARG A 44 -10.72 -14.98 2.32
CA ARG A 44 -10.67 -16.18 3.18
C ARG A 44 -9.94 -15.86 4.48
N LEU A 45 -8.80 -15.19 4.40
CA LEU A 45 -8.03 -14.79 5.59
C LEU A 45 -8.79 -13.78 6.44
N GLU A 46 -9.49 -12.82 5.84
CA GLU A 46 -10.34 -11.86 6.54
C GLU A 46 -11.51 -12.55 7.26
N ALA A 47 -12.09 -13.59 6.66
CA ALA A 47 -13.14 -14.39 7.28
C ALA A 47 -12.61 -15.21 8.47
N LEU A 48 -11.42 -15.80 8.35
CA LEU A 48 -10.75 -16.50 9.45
C LEU A 48 -10.42 -15.56 10.63
N LEU A 49 -10.03 -14.33 10.34
CA LEU A 49 -9.73 -13.31 11.35
C LEU A 49 -10.98 -12.68 11.97
N GLY A 50 -12.17 -12.84 11.38
CA GLY A 50 -13.43 -12.33 11.91
C GLY A 50 -13.53 -10.80 11.99
N ASP A 51 -14.69 -10.31 12.47
CA ASP A 51 -14.95 -8.87 12.62
C ASP A 51 -13.97 -8.24 13.62
N PRO A 52 -13.12 -7.27 13.21
CA PRO A 52 -12.20 -6.59 14.12
C PRO A 52 -12.89 -5.83 15.25
N ARG A 53 -14.18 -5.50 15.12
CA ARG A 53 -14.94 -4.72 16.10
C ARG A 53 -15.68 -5.61 17.11
N ASP A 54 -15.83 -6.90 16.82
CA ASP A 54 -16.42 -7.84 17.76
C ASP A 54 -15.52 -7.98 18.99
N ARG A 55 -16.12 -7.77 20.17
CA ARG A 55 -15.43 -7.87 21.47
C ARG A 55 -15.08 -9.31 21.83
N ALA A 56 -15.83 -10.28 21.31
CA ALA A 56 -15.57 -11.70 21.52
C ALA A 56 -14.50 -12.26 20.57
N ASN A 57 -14.18 -11.53 19.49
CA ASN A 57 -13.19 -11.98 18.53
C ASN A 57 -11.78 -11.96 19.14
N PRO A 58 -11.07 -13.10 19.26
CA PRO A 58 -9.71 -13.14 19.78
C PRO A 58 -8.74 -12.34 18.91
N TYR A 59 -9.03 -12.18 17.62
CA TYR A 59 -8.28 -11.36 16.67
C TYR A 59 -8.86 -9.94 16.53
N GLY A 60 -9.81 -9.55 17.39
CA GLY A 60 -10.44 -8.24 17.35
C GLY A 60 -9.55 -7.13 17.92
N HIS A 61 -9.82 -5.88 17.54
CA HIS A 61 -9.15 -4.70 18.10
C HIS A 61 -9.24 -4.67 19.63
N TYR A 62 -10.35 -5.15 20.21
CA TYR A 62 -10.50 -5.23 21.66
C TYR A 62 -9.54 -6.24 22.28
N ALA A 63 -9.54 -7.49 21.83
CA ALA A 63 -8.68 -8.55 22.36
C ALA A 63 -7.20 -8.20 22.19
N LEU A 64 -6.82 -7.76 20.98
CA LEU A 64 -5.47 -7.30 20.70
C LEU A 64 -5.13 -6.16 21.67
N ALA A 65 -5.91 -5.08 21.73
CA ALA A 65 -5.67 -3.92 22.62
C ALA A 65 -5.45 -4.24 24.11
N HIS A 66 -5.81 -5.43 24.61
CA HIS A 66 -5.65 -5.80 26.02
C HIS A 66 -4.69 -6.97 26.28
N GLN A 67 -4.49 -7.92 25.34
CA GLN A 67 -3.89 -9.22 25.69
C GLN A 67 -2.48 -9.53 25.15
N GLY A 68 -1.82 -8.64 24.38
CA GLY A 68 -0.48 -8.91 23.82
C GLY A 68 -0.48 -10.15 22.89
N GLY A 69 -0.84 -9.93 21.62
CA GLY A 69 -1.32 -10.94 20.64
C GLY A 69 -0.42 -12.10 20.22
N ARG A 70 0.73 -12.34 20.88
CA ARG A 70 1.76 -13.31 20.46
C ARG A 70 1.30 -14.76 20.30
N ARG A 71 0.26 -15.19 21.01
CA ARG A 71 -0.20 -16.60 20.98
C ARG A 71 -1.30 -16.89 19.97
N GLN A 72 -1.87 -15.87 19.34
CA GLN A 72 -3.12 -16.04 18.59
C GLN A 72 -2.87 -16.37 17.10
N LEU A 73 -1.79 -15.86 16.50
CA LEU A 73 -1.53 -16.02 15.05
C LEU A 73 -0.91 -17.37 14.66
N SER A 74 -0.47 -18.19 15.62
CA SER A 74 0.08 -19.53 15.33
C SER A 74 -0.95 -20.46 14.65
N ALA A 75 -2.25 -20.26 14.93
CA ALA A 75 -3.33 -20.98 14.27
C ALA A 75 -3.45 -20.69 12.76
N LEU A 76 -2.75 -19.65 12.28
CA LEU A 76 -2.71 -19.26 10.86
C LEU A 76 -1.40 -19.66 10.18
N ALA A 77 -0.52 -20.41 10.85
CA ALA A 77 0.79 -20.80 10.32
C ALA A 77 0.69 -21.47 8.94
N ASP A 78 -0.19 -22.47 8.79
CA ASP A 78 -0.39 -23.19 7.52
C ASP A 78 -0.86 -22.27 6.39
N VAL A 79 -1.68 -21.26 6.72
CA VAL A 79 -2.17 -20.28 5.75
C VAL A 79 -1.02 -19.39 5.29
N ILE A 80 -0.20 -18.90 6.22
CA ILE A 80 0.99 -18.08 5.91
C ILE A 80 1.97 -18.91 5.08
N GLU A 81 2.22 -20.17 5.46
CA GLU A 81 3.13 -21.07 4.76
C GLU A 81 2.69 -21.30 3.31
N SER A 82 1.39 -21.46 3.07
CA SER A 82 0.85 -21.62 1.71
C SER A 82 1.10 -20.40 0.81
N GLU A 83 1.09 -19.18 1.36
CA GLU A 83 1.31 -17.95 0.59
C GLU A 83 2.79 -17.70 0.26
N ILE A 84 3.71 -18.18 1.11
CA ILE A 84 5.16 -18.02 0.89
C ILE A 84 5.76 -19.15 0.04
N ARG A 85 5.12 -20.33 0.02
CA ARG A 85 5.58 -21.47 -0.76
C ARG A 85 5.39 -21.21 -2.26
N PRO A 86 6.39 -21.52 -3.13
CA PRO A 86 6.27 -21.37 -4.58
C PRO A 86 5.03 -22.06 -5.16
N ALA A 87 4.37 -21.41 -6.14
CA ALA A 87 3.18 -21.97 -6.79
C ALA A 87 3.42 -23.36 -7.44
N GLY A 88 4.65 -23.62 -7.92
CA GLY A 88 5.04 -24.90 -8.54
C GLY A 88 5.25 -26.05 -7.55
N THR A 89 5.31 -25.79 -6.25
CA THR A 89 5.51 -26.80 -5.19
C THR A 89 4.30 -26.94 -4.27
N GLY A 90 3.11 -26.57 -4.78
CA GLY A 90 1.84 -26.66 -4.03
C GLY A 90 1.56 -25.45 -3.13
N GLY A 91 2.26 -24.33 -3.31
CA GLY A 91 1.98 -23.06 -2.65
C GLY A 91 1.25 -22.04 -3.54
N HIS A 92 1.32 -20.76 -3.16
CA HIS A 92 0.66 -19.65 -3.85
C HIS A 92 1.59 -18.49 -4.21
N PHE A 93 2.87 -18.58 -3.85
CA PHE A 93 3.84 -17.53 -4.14
C PHE A 93 4.08 -17.42 -5.65
N ALA A 94 3.64 -16.30 -6.21
CA ALA A 94 3.84 -15.91 -7.62
C ALA A 94 4.57 -14.56 -7.76
N GLY A 95 4.83 -13.88 -6.65
CA GLY A 95 5.43 -12.55 -6.59
C GLY A 95 5.21 -11.89 -5.23
N GLY A 96 6.14 -11.03 -4.83
CA GLY A 96 6.09 -10.37 -3.52
C GLY A 96 4.88 -9.45 -3.34
N ASP A 97 4.44 -8.76 -4.39
CA ASP A 97 3.28 -7.86 -4.36
C ASP A 97 1.97 -8.65 -4.24
N VAL A 98 1.86 -9.78 -4.95
CA VAL A 98 0.73 -10.70 -4.84
C VAL A 98 0.63 -11.31 -3.44
N MET A 99 1.76 -11.78 -2.89
CA MET A 99 1.83 -12.33 -1.54
C MET A 99 1.45 -11.28 -0.49
N ALA A 100 2.02 -10.07 -0.57
CA ALA A 100 1.69 -8.98 0.34
C ALA A 100 0.20 -8.60 0.29
N ALA A 101 -0.41 -8.59 -0.90
CA ALA A 101 -1.83 -8.35 -1.07
C ALA A 101 -2.70 -9.47 -0.45
N ALA A 102 -2.33 -10.74 -0.62
CA ALA A 102 -3.04 -11.87 -0.02
C ALA A 102 -2.95 -11.87 1.52
N LEU A 103 -1.79 -11.52 2.07
CA LEU A 103 -1.53 -11.47 3.52
C LEU A 103 -1.95 -10.14 4.17
N ARG A 104 -2.41 -9.16 3.38
CA ARG A 104 -2.82 -7.83 3.86
C ARG A 104 -3.79 -7.88 5.07
N PRO A 105 -4.83 -8.74 5.12
CA PRO A 105 -5.70 -8.91 6.28
C PRO A 105 -4.95 -9.19 7.59
N LEU A 106 -3.93 -10.04 7.55
CA LEU A 106 -3.10 -10.37 8.71
C LEU A 106 -2.23 -9.18 9.11
N LEU A 107 -1.52 -8.61 8.12
CA LEU A 107 -0.58 -7.51 8.34
C LEU A 107 -1.25 -6.26 8.92
N ARG A 108 -2.49 -5.97 8.53
CA ARG A 108 -3.24 -4.81 9.04
C ARG A 108 -3.94 -5.08 10.37
N ARG A 109 -3.98 -6.32 10.85
CA ARG A 109 -4.72 -6.68 12.05
C ARG A 109 -3.91 -6.40 13.31
N ASP A 110 -2.68 -6.87 13.32
CA ASP A 110 -1.66 -6.54 14.31
C ASP A 110 -0.34 -6.32 13.57
N LEU A 111 0.14 -5.08 13.55
CA LEU A 111 1.31 -4.69 12.76
C LEU A 111 2.56 -5.48 13.17
N GLU A 112 2.83 -5.58 14.47
CA GLU A 112 4.06 -6.22 14.95
C GLU A 112 3.96 -7.74 14.77
N GLU A 113 2.85 -8.34 15.21
CA GLU A 113 2.71 -9.79 15.22
C GLU A 113 2.48 -10.34 13.81
N GLY A 114 1.66 -9.67 13.00
CA GLY A 114 1.44 -10.04 11.61
C GLY A 114 2.73 -9.98 10.79
N HIS A 115 3.53 -8.92 10.95
CA HIS A 115 4.83 -8.81 10.31
C HIS A 115 5.79 -9.91 10.80
N ALA A 116 5.92 -10.11 12.12
CA ALA A 116 6.81 -11.10 12.69
C ALA A 116 6.46 -12.52 12.27
N ALA A 117 5.18 -12.88 12.21
CA ALA A 117 4.72 -14.21 11.79
C ALA A 117 5.13 -14.52 10.34
N VAL A 118 4.96 -13.56 9.42
CA VAL A 118 5.34 -13.77 8.01
C VAL A 118 6.85 -13.83 7.85
N VAL A 119 7.60 -12.97 8.55
CA VAL A 119 9.08 -12.99 8.53
C VAL A 119 9.62 -14.30 9.10
N ALA A 120 9.04 -14.79 10.21
CA ALA A 120 9.42 -16.06 10.81
C ALA A 120 9.14 -17.24 9.86
N ALA A 121 7.98 -17.26 9.21
CA ALA A 121 7.63 -18.29 8.24
C ALA A 121 8.61 -18.31 7.04
N LEU A 122 8.96 -17.14 6.50
CA LEU A 122 9.99 -17.03 5.45
C LEU A 122 11.37 -17.51 5.92
N SER A 123 11.71 -17.32 7.20
CA SER A 123 13.00 -17.75 7.76
C SER A 123 13.03 -19.25 8.08
N ALA A 124 11.87 -19.86 8.32
CA ALA A 124 11.73 -21.26 8.72
C ALA A 124 11.46 -22.21 7.54
N THR A 125 11.33 -21.70 6.31
CA THR A 125 10.97 -22.52 5.15
C THR A 125 12.14 -23.44 4.76
N ASP A 126 11.98 -24.75 5.02
CA ASP A 126 12.87 -25.81 4.51
C ASP A 126 12.53 -26.09 3.03
N GLY A 127 13.09 -25.28 2.12
CA GLY A 127 12.85 -25.43 0.69
C GLY A 127 13.56 -24.37 -0.16
N PRO A 128 13.43 -24.42 -1.50
CA PRO A 128 13.95 -23.36 -2.37
C PRO A 128 13.18 -22.07 -2.08
N LEU A 129 13.81 -21.21 -1.29
CA LEU A 129 13.36 -19.87 -1.00
C LEU A 129 13.32 -19.03 -2.28
N PRO A 130 12.45 -18.01 -2.36
CA PRO A 130 12.52 -17.02 -3.43
C PRO A 130 13.95 -16.47 -3.56
N ASP A 131 14.43 -16.33 -4.80
CA ASP A 131 15.57 -15.47 -5.07
C ASP A 131 15.32 -14.13 -4.38
N ARG A 132 16.33 -13.60 -3.67
CA ARG A 132 16.22 -12.31 -2.95
C ARG A 132 15.32 -12.33 -1.70
N THR A 133 15.19 -13.46 -1.02
CA THR A 133 14.41 -13.57 0.23
C THR A 133 14.76 -12.49 1.27
N VAL A 134 16.02 -12.10 1.41
CA VAL A 134 16.40 -11.00 2.33
C VAL A 134 15.76 -9.67 1.91
N GLU A 135 15.79 -9.33 0.61
CA GLU A 135 15.14 -8.10 0.13
C GLU A 135 13.61 -8.20 0.20
N LEU A 136 13.03 -9.38 -0.02
CA LEU A 136 11.59 -9.63 0.17
C LEU A 136 11.19 -9.39 1.63
N THR A 137 11.89 -10.01 2.57
CA THR A 137 11.68 -9.87 4.02
C THR A 137 11.74 -8.40 4.44
N ARG A 138 12.69 -7.63 3.92
CA ARG A 138 12.80 -6.18 4.21
C ARG A 138 11.62 -5.38 3.66
N LEU A 139 11.05 -5.76 2.52
CA LEU A 139 9.90 -5.10 1.91
C LEU A 139 8.56 -5.46 2.55
N LEU A 140 8.51 -6.50 3.40
CA LEU A 140 7.31 -6.83 4.17
C LEU A 140 6.96 -5.77 5.21
N GLY A 141 7.94 -5.09 5.79
CA GLY A 141 7.67 -3.99 6.72
C GLY A 141 6.92 -2.84 6.08
N PRO A 142 7.40 -2.25 4.96
CA PRO A 142 6.65 -1.26 4.18
C PRO A 142 5.22 -1.72 3.81
N ALA A 143 5.04 -2.99 3.42
CA ALA A 143 3.72 -3.54 3.13
C ALA A 143 2.82 -3.58 4.38
N ALA A 144 3.35 -4.05 5.51
CA ALA A 144 2.61 -4.14 6.76
C ALA A 144 2.23 -2.78 7.32
N LEU A 145 3.17 -1.83 7.27
CA LEU A 145 2.96 -0.45 7.69
C LEU A 145 1.89 0.25 6.85
N SER A 146 1.91 0.07 5.53
CA SER A 146 0.86 0.61 4.64
C SER A 146 -0.51 0.00 4.96
N ALA A 147 -0.56 -1.32 5.18
CA ALA A 147 -1.79 -2.02 5.52
C ALA A 147 -2.38 -1.53 6.86
N ALA A 148 -1.55 -1.38 7.89
CA ALA A 148 -1.95 -0.90 9.20
C ALA A 148 -2.37 0.57 9.19
N ALA A 149 -1.60 1.44 8.51
CA ALA A 149 -1.96 2.85 8.32
C ALA A 149 -3.29 3.02 7.56
N GLY A 150 -3.57 2.17 6.58
CA GLY A 150 -4.87 2.13 5.90
C GLY A 150 -6.03 1.81 6.83
N THR A 151 -5.87 0.86 7.76
CA THR A 151 -6.89 0.56 8.77
C THR A 151 -7.10 1.71 9.75
N ALA A 152 -6.03 2.35 10.22
CA ALA A 152 -6.12 3.52 11.11
C ALA A 152 -6.81 4.71 10.43
N LEU A 153 -6.45 4.98 9.16
CA LEU A 153 -7.08 6.03 8.36
C LEU A 153 -8.58 5.80 8.20
N ARG A 154 -9.02 4.58 7.90
CA ARG A 154 -10.45 4.25 7.84
C ARG A 154 -11.16 4.44 9.17
N ALA A 155 -10.53 4.06 10.28
CA ALA A 155 -11.09 4.28 11.60
C ALA A 155 -11.30 5.78 11.88
N ALA A 156 -10.32 6.63 11.52
CA ALA A 156 -10.41 8.07 11.67
C ALA A 156 -11.50 8.69 10.76
N VAL A 157 -11.58 8.27 9.48
CA VAL A 157 -12.62 8.73 8.54
C VAL A 157 -14.01 8.40 9.06
N ARG A 158 -14.21 7.15 9.52
CA ARG A 158 -15.49 6.73 10.11
C ARG A 158 -15.82 7.53 11.35
N ALA A 159 -14.85 7.77 12.24
CA ALA A 159 -15.04 8.57 13.44
C ALA A 159 -15.46 10.01 13.12
N VAL A 160 -14.84 10.66 12.12
CA VAL A 160 -15.25 11.99 11.64
C VAL A 160 -16.67 11.94 11.07
N ALA A 161 -16.98 10.97 10.20
CA ALA A 161 -18.31 10.84 9.60
C ALA A 161 -19.42 10.58 10.64
N GLU A 162 -19.13 9.83 11.70
CA GLU A 162 -20.04 9.58 12.81
C GLU A 162 -20.16 10.79 13.76
N GLY A 163 -19.04 11.44 14.05
CA GLY A 163 -18.92 12.57 14.95
C GLY A 163 -19.55 13.84 14.40
N GLU A 164 -19.47 14.09 13.09
CA GLU A 164 -20.06 15.28 12.46
C GLU A 164 -21.58 15.38 12.64
N ARG A 165 -22.26 14.24 12.79
CA ARG A 165 -23.69 14.22 13.11
C ARG A 165 -24.00 14.79 14.49
N ARG A 166 -23.00 14.87 15.38
CA ARG A 166 -23.10 15.26 16.78
C ARG A 166 -22.39 16.58 17.09
N THR A 167 -21.27 16.85 16.42
CA THR A 167 -20.40 18.00 16.70
C THR A 167 -20.06 18.75 15.40
N PRO A 168 -20.61 19.96 15.21
CA PRO A 168 -20.24 20.82 14.08
C PRO A 168 -18.75 21.18 14.11
N GLY A 169 -18.09 21.19 12.95
CA GLY A 169 -16.70 21.64 12.80
C GLY A 169 -15.65 20.52 12.64
N LEU A 170 -16.03 19.25 12.76
CA LEU A 170 -15.14 18.11 12.47
C LEU A 170 -14.79 17.98 10.97
N SER A 171 -15.49 18.69 10.09
CA SER A 171 -15.22 18.75 8.65
C SER A 171 -13.83 19.26 8.30
N ARG A 172 -13.18 20.01 9.20
CA ARG A 172 -11.78 20.43 9.07
C ARG A 172 -10.81 19.24 8.90
N TRP A 173 -11.14 18.10 9.51
CA TRP A 173 -10.31 16.90 9.46
C TRP A 173 -10.39 16.18 8.11
N ARG A 174 -11.47 16.35 7.32
CA ARG A 174 -11.61 15.71 6.01
C ARG A 174 -10.45 16.03 5.08
N ALA A 175 -10.09 17.31 4.97
CA ALA A 175 -8.98 17.73 4.12
C ALA A 175 -7.64 17.15 4.59
N SER A 176 -7.45 17.00 5.90
CA SER A 176 -6.25 16.39 6.47
C SER A 176 -6.18 14.89 6.19
N LEU A 177 -7.27 14.16 6.44
CA LEU A 177 -7.38 12.73 6.17
C LEU A 177 -7.25 12.42 4.68
N ALA A 178 -7.74 13.28 3.78
CA ALA A 178 -7.54 13.14 2.35
C ALA A 178 -6.07 13.32 1.93
N ARG A 179 -5.32 14.21 2.59
CA ARG A 179 -3.86 14.30 2.38
C ARG A 179 -3.14 13.05 2.89
N SER A 180 -3.53 12.52 4.05
CA SER A 180 -3.03 11.24 4.58
C SER A 180 -3.39 10.07 3.67
N PHE A 181 -4.56 10.10 3.02
CA PHE A 181 -4.95 9.12 2.01
C PHE A 181 -4.06 9.20 0.77
N ALA A 182 -3.75 10.41 0.28
CA ALA A 182 -2.80 10.57 -0.82
C ALA A 182 -1.41 10.04 -0.45
N ASP A 183 -0.92 10.27 0.78
CA ASP A 183 0.33 9.69 1.27
C ASP A 183 0.28 8.17 1.37
N LEU A 184 -0.86 7.60 1.77
CA LEU A 184 -1.02 6.16 1.79
C LEU A 184 -0.95 5.57 0.38
N LEU A 185 -1.57 6.21 -0.62
CA LEU A 185 -1.45 5.80 -2.02
C LEU A 185 -0.01 5.89 -2.52
N VAL A 186 0.77 6.85 -2.02
CA VAL A 186 2.22 6.94 -2.27
C VAL A 186 2.95 5.74 -1.67
N CYS A 187 2.67 5.39 -0.40
CA CYS A 187 3.24 4.23 0.28
C CYS A 187 2.95 2.92 -0.46
N GLU A 188 1.69 2.71 -0.84
CA GLU A 188 1.24 1.52 -1.57
C GLU A 188 1.87 1.46 -2.96
N SER A 189 1.98 2.59 -3.67
CA SER A 189 2.63 2.67 -4.99
C SER A 189 4.10 2.30 -4.92
N LEU A 190 4.82 2.90 -3.97
CA LEU A 190 6.25 2.65 -3.77
C LEU A 190 6.52 1.20 -3.36
N THR A 191 5.72 0.67 -2.42
CA THR A 191 5.85 -0.72 -1.95
C THR A 191 5.54 -1.71 -3.05
N ALA A 192 4.43 -1.54 -3.79
CA ALA A 192 4.03 -2.45 -4.87
C ALA A 192 5.07 -2.48 -5.99
N VAL A 193 5.59 -1.32 -6.41
CA VAL A 193 6.61 -1.23 -7.47
C VAL A 193 7.95 -1.80 -6.98
N ALA A 194 8.33 -1.58 -5.72
CA ALA A 194 9.51 -2.19 -5.12
C ALA A 194 9.41 -3.73 -5.05
N LEU A 195 8.25 -4.28 -4.67
CA LEU A 195 8.01 -5.73 -4.63
C LEU A 195 8.04 -6.34 -6.05
N ARG A 196 7.43 -5.68 -7.03
CA ARG A 196 7.47 -6.09 -8.46
C ARG A 196 8.88 -6.01 -9.04
N SER A 197 9.74 -5.15 -8.52
CA SER A 197 11.14 -5.07 -8.97
C SER A 197 11.94 -6.33 -8.66
N LEU A 198 11.52 -7.14 -7.68
CA LEU A 198 12.21 -8.39 -7.33
C LEU A 198 12.10 -9.45 -8.43
N SER A 199 11.01 -9.47 -9.20
CA SER A 199 10.73 -10.52 -10.20
C SER A 199 11.19 -10.19 -11.63
N ARG A 200 11.73 -8.99 -11.88
CA ARG A 200 11.85 -8.42 -13.24
C ARG A 200 13.24 -8.25 -13.82
N SER A 201 14.32 -8.43 -13.06
CA SER A 201 15.70 -8.70 -13.55
C SER A 201 16.68 -8.68 -12.36
N PRO A 202 17.62 -9.65 -12.25
CA PRO A 202 18.62 -9.63 -11.20
C PRO A 202 19.61 -8.46 -11.40
N GLY A 203 19.56 -7.46 -10.51
CA GLY A 203 20.60 -6.42 -10.40
C GLY A 203 20.12 -4.97 -10.46
N THR A 204 18.89 -4.74 -10.94
CA THR A 204 18.26 -3.41 -11.05
C THR A 204 17.27 -3.14 -9.90
N GLY A 205 16.87 -1.87 -9.70
CA GLY A 205 15.85 -1.49 -8.71
C GLY A 205 16.28 -1.50 -7.25
N ARG A 206 17.58 -1.63 -6.93
CA ARG A 206 18.08 -1.57 -5.54
C ARG A 206 17.75 -0.25 -4.85
N SER A 207 17.97 0.87 -5.53
CA SER A 207 17.65 2.22 -5.02
C SER A 207 16.15 2.40 -4.77
N LEU A 208 15.30 1.84 -5.63
CA LEU A 208 13.85 1.82 -5.46
C LEU A 208 13.44 1.04 -4.20
N ARG A 209 13.97 -0.17 -4.01
CA ARG A 209 13.68 -0.98 -2.81
C ARG A 209 14.17 -0.31 -1.53
N ALA A 210 15.36 0.31 -1.59
CA ALA A 210 15.89 1.10 -0.49
C ALA A 210 15.03 2.34 -0.19
N ALA A 211 14.53 3.04 -1.22
CA ALA A 211 13.61 4.15 -1.05
C ALA A 211 12.31 3.72 -0.36
N ALA A 212 11.74 2.56 -0.73
CA ALA A 212 10.58 1.99 -0.04
C ALA A 212 10.83 1.75 1.45
N GLY A 213 11.97 1.13 1.78
CA GLY A 213 12.38 0.89 3.18
C GLY A 213 12.64 2.15 4.00
N CYS A 214 12.97 3.28 3.37
CA CYS A 214 13.18 4.56 4.07
C CYS A 214 11.92 5.42 4.17
N VAL A 215 11.18 5.58 3.07
CA VAL A 215 10.08 6.55 2.97
C VAL A 215 8.79 6.01 3.58
N VAL A 216 8.42 4.77 3.26
CA VAL A 216 7.13 4.19 3.68
C VAL A 216 6.97 4.21 5.20
N PRO A 217 7.98 3.82 6.00
CA PRO A 217 7.78 3.85 7.44
C PRO A 217 7.68 5.24 8.06
N ALA A 218 8.30 6.25 7.46
CA ALA A 218 8.16 7.64 7.91
C ALA A 218 6.74 8.15 7.62
N LEU A 219 6.25 7.95 6.40
CA LEU A 219 4.89 8.34 6.01
C LEU A 219 3.81 7.57 6.78
N ALA A 220 4.00 6.27 7.00
CA ALA A 220 3.07 5.47 7.79
C ALA A 220 2.97 5.96 9.24
N ALA A 221 4.08 6.38 9.85
CA ALA A 221 4.07 7.00 11.18
C ALA A 221 3.25 8.30 11.17
N GLU A 222 3.47 9.21 10.21
CA GLU A 222 2.69 10.45 10.07
C GLU A 222 1.18 10.17 9.93
N ILE A 223 0.80 9.18 9.12
CA ILE A 223 -0.61 8.80 8.91
C ILE A 223 -1.21 8.23 10.20
N LEU A 224 -0.46 7.41 10.94
CA LEU A 224 -0.91 6.83 12.21
C LEU A 224 -1.07 7.90 13.29
N ASP A 225 -0.13 8.85 13.39
CA ASP A 225 -0.19 9.97 14.33
C ASP A 225 -1.40 10.88 14.03
N GLU A 226 -1.65 11.19 12.75
CA GLU A 226 -2.84 11.94 12.33
C GLU A 226 -4.14 11.20 12.66
N ALA A 227 -4.17 9.87 12.48
CA ALA A 227 -5.33 9.05 12.83
C ALA A 227 -5.57 9.01 14.35
N VAL A 228 -4.51 8.87 15.16
CA VAL A 228 -4.58 8.92 16.63
C VAL A 228 -5.13 10.27 17.09
N LEU A 229 -4.58 11.36 16.55
CA LEU A 229 -5.03 12.73 16.84
C LEU A 229 -6.50 12.92 16.48
N THR A 230 -6.88 12.55 15.25
CA THR A 230 -8.25 12.68 14.76
C THR A 230 -9.25 11.88 15.60
N LEU A 231 -8.89 10.65 15.98
CA LEU A 231 -9.74 9.81 16.83
C LEU A 231 -9.96 10.45 18.21
N GLY A 232 -8.91 10.99 18.83
CA GLY A 232 -9.02 11.71 20.10
C GLY A 232 -9.93 12.95 19.99
N GLU A 233 -9.78 13.72 18.93
CA GLU A 233 -10.59 14.92 18.64
C GLU A 233 -12.05 14.59 18.32
N CYS A 234 -12.33 13.39 17.82
CA CYS A 234 -13.69 12.88 17.63
C CYS A 234 -14.32 12.35 18.94
N GLY A 235 -13.64 12.49 20.08
CA GLY A 235 -14.14 12.09 21.39
C GLY A 235 -13.91 10.62 21.75
N HIS A 236 -13.07 9.90 21.01
CA HIS A 236 -12.64 8.57 21.46
C HIS A 236 -11.70 8.71 22.66
N GLY A 237 -12.20 8.31 23.83
CA GLY A 237 -11.40 8.27 25.05
C GLY A 237 -10.36 7.13 25.06
N PRO A 238 -9.50 7.07 26.10
CA PRO A 238 -8.50 6.02 26.28
C PRO A 238 -9.13 4.62 26.34
N ASP A 239 -10.44 4.54 26.66
CA ASP A 239 -11.18 3.28 26.68
C ASP A 239 -11.74 2.81 25.33
N SER A 240 -11.55 3.60 24.27
CA SER A 240 -11.93 3.21 22.91
C SER A 240 -11.00 2.14 22.37
N ALA A 241 -11.58 1.01 21.91
CA ALA A 241 -10.81 -0.05 21.26
C ALA A 241 -10.11 0.46 19.99
N ALA A 242 -10.74 1.35 19.21
CA ALA A 242 -10.18 1.91 17.99
C ALA A 242 -8.96 2.81 18.28
N LEU A 243 -9.06 3.70 19.27
CA LEU A 243 -7.95 4.57 19.64
C LEU A 243 -6.78 3.77 20.23
N ARG A 244 -7.05 2.84 21.17
CA ARG A 244 -5.98 2.00 21.75
C ARG A 244 -5.28 1.14 20.71
N TRP A 245 -6.04 0.56 19.77
CA TRP A 245 -5.46 -0.20 18.67
C TRP A 245 -4.57 0.71 17.81
N CYS A 246 -5.02 1.93 17.45
CA CYS A 246 -4.20 2.86 16.66
C CYS A 246 -2.91 3.30 17.41
N VAL A 247 -3.02 3.68 18.68
CA VAL A 247 -1.87 4.07 19.52
C VAL A 247 -0.86 2.95 19.63
N ARG A 248 -1.32 1.71 19.84
CA ARG A 248 -0.43 0.55 19.85
C ARG A 248 0.24 0.33 18.50
N THR A 249 -0.53 0.37 17.42
CA THR A 249 0.00 0.22 16.06
C THR A 249 1.08 1.26 15.79
N ALA A 250 0.86 2.52 16.17
CA ALA A 250 1.86 3.59 16.08
C ALA A 250 3.11 3.27 16.91
N ALA A 251 2.94 2.77 18.13
CA ALA A 251 4.05 2.35 19.00
C ALA A 251 4.88 1.17 18.44
N GLY A 252 4.30 0.36 17.55
CA GLY A 252 4.99 -0.74 16.87
C GLY A 252 5.83 -0.32 15.66
N VAL A 253 5.63 0.89 15.13
CA VAL A 253 6.33 1.38 13.93
C VAL A 253 7.86 1.33 14.07
N PRO A 254 8.48 1.79 15.19
CA PRO A 254 9.93 1.73 15.34
C PRO A 254 10.50 0.30 15.26
N ARG A 255 9.81 -0.70 15.80
CA ARG A 255 10.26 -2.10 15.77
C ARG A 255 10.20 -2.69 14.37
N VAL A 256 9.11 -2.45 13.64
CA VAL A 256 8.99 -2.89 12.25
C VAL A 256 10.03 -2.18 11.36
N ARG A 257 10.29 -0.88 11.60
CA ARG A 257 11.34 -0.11 10.91
C ARG A 257 12.73 -0.70 11.08
N GLU A 258 13.06 -1.10 12.30
CA GLU A 258 14.33 -1.73 12.64
C GLU A 258 14.44 -3.10 11.95
N ALA A 259 13.42 -3.95 12.11
CA ALA A 259 13.37 -5.28 11.46
C ALA A 259 13.45 -5.21 9.93
N SER A 260 12.95 -4.13 9.32
CA SER A 260 13.02 -3.89 7.87
C SER A 260 14.39 -3.40 7.39
N GLY A 261 15.32 -3.10 8.29
CA GLY A 261 16.67 -2.64 7.93
C GLY A 261 16.70 -1.22 7.37
N THR A 262 15.91 -0.29 7.93
CA THR A 262 15.85 1.12 7.43
C THR A 262 17.24 1.79 7.33
N ALA A 263 18.14 1.51 8.28
CA ALA A 263 19.51 2.02 8.27
C ALA A 263 20.32 1.50 7.06
N ASP A 264 20.18 0.20 6.75
CA ASP A 264 20.80 -0.42 5.58
C ASP A 264 20.24 0.14 4.27
N CYS A 265 18.93 0.40 4.21
CA CYS A 265 18.30 1.06 3.08
C CYS A 265 18.89 2.46 2.85
N ARG A 266 19.05 3.26 3.92
CA ARG A 266 19.70 4.58 3.81
C ARG A 266 21.15 4.46 3.32
N ALA A 267 21.91 3.51 3.87
CA ALA A 267 23.29 3.28 3.43
C ALA A 267 23.37 2.83 1.96
N GLN A 268 22.40 2.05 1.47
CA GLN A 268 22.30 1.68 0.06
C GLN A 268 22.03 2.89 -0.84
N LEU A 269 21.13 3.79 -0.44
CA LEU A 269 20.86 5.02 -1.19
C LEU A 269 22.09 5.92 -1.26
N ILE A 270 22.82 6.09 -0.15
CA ILE A 270 24.09 6.84 -0.13
C ILE A 270 25.08 6.28 -1.18
N ARG A 271 25.19 4.96 -1.27
CA ARG A 271 26.06 4.28 -2.25
C ARG A 271 25.56 4.36 -3.69
N ALA A 272 24.25 4.49 -3.91
CA ALA A 272 23.65 4.57 -5.24
C ALA A 272 23.69 5.97 -5.86
N LEU A 273 23.83 7.02 -5.03
CA LEU A 273 23.88 8.41 -5.50
C LEU A 273 24.95 8.59 -6.61
N PRO A 274 26.23 8.19 -6.48
CA PRO A 274 27.23 8.37 -7.52
C PRO A 274 26.86 7.76 -8.88
N SER A 275 26.23 6.58 -8.90
CA SER A 275 25.86 5.86 -10.14
C SER A 275 24.58 6.40 -10.80
N SER A 276 23.73 7.10 -10.05
CA SER A 276 22.49 7.71 -10.57
C SER A 276 22.71 8.98 -11.42
N ALA A 277 23.98 9.37 -11.66
CA ALA A 277 24.38 10.57 -12.41
C ALA A 277 24.42 10.39 -13.95
N GLY A 278 24.05 9.22 -14.47
CA GLY A 278 23.94 9.01 -15.91
C GLY A 278 22.88 9.91 -16.54
N PRO A 279 23.04 10.33 -17.81
CA PRO A 279 21.99 11.02 -18.54
C PRO A 279 20.79 10.08 -18.61
N GLY A 280 19.71 10.42 -17.89
CA GLY A 280 18.42 9.76 -18.05
C GLY A 280 18.04 9.84 -19.50
N GLY A 281 18.20 8.73 -20.23
CA GLY A 281 17.98 8.68 -21.66
C GLY A 281 16.54 9.12 -21.92
N GLY A 282 16.35 10.15 -22.75
CA GLY A 282 15.07 10.77 -23.04
C GLY A 282 14.03 9.89 -23.75
N ARG A 283 14.07 8.58 -23.55
CA ARG A 283 12.98 7.68 -23.93
C ARG A 283 11.90 7.82 -22.87
N ALA A 284 10.75 8.38 -23.26
CA ALA A 284 9.52 8.24 -22.50
C ALA A 284 9.35 6.76 -22.14
N ALA A 285 9.09 6.46 -20.85
CA ALA A 285 8.95 5.12 -20.30
C ALA A 285 8.20 4.18 -21.27
N ALA A 286 8.95 3.47 -22.12
CA ALA A 286 8.39 2.66 -23.20
C ALA A 286 7.83 1.35 -22.63
N HIS A 287 8.24 0.99 -21.40
CA HIS A 287 7.95 -0.28 -20.76
C HIS A 287 7.21 -0.10 -19.43
N LEU A 288 6.09 0.65 -19.44
CA LEU A 288 5.17 0.79 -18.29
C LEU A 288 4.63 -0.54 -17.77
N THR A 289 4.72 -1.62 -18.56
CA THR A 289 4.45 -2.99 -18.13
C THR A 289 5.27 -3.41 -16.90
N ALA A 290 6.46 -2.82 -16.71
CA ALA A 290 7.28 -2.97 -15.52
C ALA A 290 6.52 -2.58 -14.23
N VAL A 291 5.76 -1.49 -14.25
CA VAL A 291 4.97 -1.04 -13.08
C VAL A 291 3.86 -2.03 -12.74
N ARG A 292 3.30 -2.78 -13.70
CA ARG A 292 2.13 -3.66 -13.50
C ARG A 292 2.44 -5.07 -12.95
N GLY A 293 3.68 -5.52 -13.00
CA GLY A 293 4.04 -6.87 -12.54
C GLY A 293 3.66 -8.04 -13.49
N GLY A 294 2.96 -7.80 -14.60
CA GLY A 294 2.56 -8.88 -15.53
C GLY A 294 3.73 -9.48 -16.33
N ALA A 295 4.06 -10.74 -16.12
CA ALA A 295 4.95 -11.47 -17.03
C ALA A 295 4.45 -11.27 -18.47
N ALA A 296 5.30 -10.79 -19.37
CA ALA A 296 4.97 -10.87 -20.79
C ALA A 296 4.78 -12.38 -21.07
N ALA A 297 3.57 -12.76 -21.44
CA ALA A 297 3.29 -14.15 -21.77
C ALA A 297 4.17 -14.51 -22.98
N GLY A 298 5.17 -15.35 -22.77
CA GLY A 298 5.88 -16.07 -23.82
C GLY A 298 7.11 -15.41 -24.47
N ASP A 299 7.54 -14.22 -24.04
CA ASP A 299 8.80 -13.62 -24.54
C ASP A 299 9.69 -13.18 -23.37
N GLU A 300 11.00 -13.43 -23.52
CA GLU A 300 12.05 -13.02 -22.59
C GLU A 300 12.03 -11.49 -22.48
N ALA A 301 11.30 -10.96 -21.48
CA ALA A 301 11.13 -9.53 -21.32
C ALA A 301 12.51 -8.89 -21.14
N PRO A 302 12.85 -7.83 -21.89
CA PRO A 302 14.17 -7.22 -21.82
C PRO A 302 14.45 -6.74 -20.39
N PRO A 303 15.72 -6.78 -19.93
CA PRO A 303 16.07 -6.36 -18.59
C PRO A 303 15.62 -4.91 -18.35
N VAL A 304 14.82 -4.72 -17.30
CA VAL A 304 14.29 -3.40 -16.94
C VAL A 304 15.31 -2.65 -16.10
N ASP A 305 15.77 -1.50 -16.60
CA ASP A 305 16.45 -0.49 -15.78
C ASP A 305 15.42 0.42 -15.10
N TRP A 306 15.08 0.06 -13.86
CA TRP A 306 14.11 0.78 -13.05
C TRP A 306 14.45 2.26 -12.83
N GLU A 307 15.72 2.64 -12.72
CA GLU A 307 16.08 4.05 -12.49
C GLU A 307 15.81 4.89 -13.73
N THR A 308 16.23 4.38 -14.90
CA THR A 308 15.96 5.03 -16.19
C THR A 308 14.46 5.13 -16.48
N GLU A 309 13.68 4.06 -16.28
CA GLU A 309 12.23 4.08 -16.49
C GLU A 309 11.50 5.07 -15.56
N LEU A 310 11.85 5.09 -14.27
CA LEU A 310 11.26 6.01 -13.30
C LEU A 310 11.63 7.47 -13.61
N HIS A 311 12.88 7.74 -13.93
CA HIS A 311 13.32 9.06 -14.37
C HIS A 311 12.62 9.50 -15.68
N GLY A 312 12.41 8.57 -16.62
CA GLY A 312 11.64 8.81 -17.84
C GLY A 312 10.18 9.20 -17.57
N ALA A 313 9.57 8.67 -16.50
CA ALA A 313 8.22 9.09 -16.09
C ALA A 313 8.17 10.57 -15.66
N LEU A 314 9.21 11.04 -14.96
CA LEU A 314 9.39 12.45 -14.58
C LEU A 314 9.61 13.34 -15.81
N ASP A 315 10.53 12.97 -16.70
CA ASP A 315 10.83 13.73 -17.91
C ASP A 315 9.58 13.85 -18.80
N ALA A 316 8.82 12.77 -18.94
CA ALA A 316 7.59 12.76 -19.70
C ALA A 316 6.40 13.44 -18.97
N ALA A 317 6.54 13.83 -17.70
CA ALA A 317 5.59 14.71 -17.01
C ALA A 317 5.90 16.19 -17.27
N VAL A 318 7.18 16.55 -17.33
CA VAL A 318 7.63 17.89 -17.75
C VAL A 318 7.19 18.19 -19.18
N ALA A 319 7.38 17.25 -20.10
CA ALA A 319 7.03 17.41 -21.52
C ALA A 319 5.53 17.66 -21.76
N ARG A 320 4.65 17.15 -20.88
CA ARG A 320 3.19 17.38 -20.96
C ARG A 320 2.77 18.80 -20.61
N GLY A 321 3.63 19.58 -19.95
CA GLY A 321 3.38 20.97 -19.58
C GLY A 321 3.66 21.99 -20.68
N GLY A 322 3.68 21.57 -21.95
CA GLY A 322 3.96 22.46 -23.08
C GLY A 322 2.94 23.58 -23.27
N PRO A 323 3.16 24.46 -24.28
CA PRO A 323 2.25 25.55 -24.60
C PRO A 323 0.81 25.03 -24.80
N GLY A 324 -0.12 25.43 -23.95
CA GLY A 324 -1.52 24.97 -23.97
C GLY A 324 -1.92 24.02 -22.84
N ALA A 325 -0.97 23.55 -22.01
CA ALA A 325 -1.31 22.80 -20.80
C ALA A 325 -2.10 23.69 -19.83
N ALA A 326 -3.26 23.22 -19.38
CA ALA A 326 -4.14 23.94 -18.45
C ALA A 326 -4.48 23.08 -17.23
N GLY A 327 -4.86 23.75 -16.14
CA GLY A 327 -5.35 23.10 -14.92
C GLY A 327 -4.37 22.09 -14.33
N ARG A 328 -4.82 20.83 -14.22
CA ARG A 328 -4.10 19.72 -13.58
C ARG A 328 -2.72 19.47 -14.21
N ASP A 329 -2.66 19.42 -15.54
CA ASP A 329 -1.46 19.00 -16.25
C ASP A 329 -0.36 20.06 -16.16
N ALA A 330 -0.74 21.34 -16.17
CA ALA A 330 0.18 22.45 -15.94
C ALA A 330 0.79 22.41 -14.53
N GLY A 331 -0.02 22.15 -13.51
CA GLY A 331 0.48 22.07 -12.14
C GLY A 331 1.33 20.82 -11.87
N GLN A 332 0.98 19.67 -12.46
CA GLN A 332 1.83 18.48 -12.45
C GLN A 332 3.17 18.74 -13.13
N ALA A 333 3.18 19.41 -14.29
CA ALA A 333 4.40 19.74 -14.99
C ALA A 333 5.30 20.69 -14.19
N ARG A 334 4.73 21.70 -13.51
CA ARG A 334 5.49 22.59 -12.61
C ARG A 334 6.12 21.82 -11.44
N ALA A 335 5.38 20.89 -10.84
CA ALA A 335 5.92 20.00 -9.80
C ALA A 335 7.07 19.14 -10.35
N ALA A 336 6.87 18.54 -11.52
CA ALA A 336 7.87 17.73 -12.20
C ALA A 336 9.13 18.53 -12.56
N GLN A 337 8.99 19.79 -13.01
CA GLN A 337 10.14 20.67 -13.29
C GLN A 337 10.98 20.94 -12.04
N ARG A 338 10.35 21.17 -10.89
CA ARG A 338 11.05 21.36 -9.60
C ARG A 338 11.80 20.10 -9.18
N LEU A 339 11.16 18.94 -9.32
CA LEU A 339 11.78 17.64 -9.04
C LEU A 339 12.91 17.31 -10.02
N LEU A 340 12.82 17.75 -11.27
CA LEU A 340 13.89 17.61 -12.26
C LEU A 340 15.11 18.49 -11.90
N ALA A 341 14.87 19.72 -11.42
CA ALA A 341 15.95 20.56 -10.90
C ALA A 341 16.61 19.91 -9.67
N GLU A 342 15.80 19.36 -8.77
CA GLU A 342 16.27 18.60 -7.62
C GLU A 342 17.10 17.38 -8.04
N ARG A 343 16.67 16.62 -9.04
CA ARG A 343 17.46 15.51 -9.62
C ARG A 343 18.83 16.00 -10.06
N ARG A 344 18.91 17.10 -10.81
CA ARG A 344 20.17 17.65 -11.32
C ARG A 344 21.11 18.07 -10.20
N LEU A 345 20.60 18.72 -9.16
CA LEU A 345 21.38 19.07 -7.96
C LEU A 345 21.87 17.81 -7.26
N LEU A 346 20.95 16.87 -7.05
CA LEU A 346 21.25 15.63 -6.40
C LEU A 346 22.17 14.76 -7.19
N THR A 347 22.34 14.90 -8.52
CA THR A 347 23.17 14.07 -9.40
C THR A 347 24.38 14.77 -10.03
N GLY A 348 24.59 16.06 -9.73
CA GLY A 348 25.65 16.87 -10.31
C GLY A 348 27.06 16.54 -9.77
N PRO A 349 28.12 17.05 -10.43
CA PRO A 349 29.50 16.85 -10.03
C PRO A 349 29.89 17.52 -8.69
N ASP A 350 29.19 18.58 -8.27
CA ASP A 350 29.50 19.39 -7.07
C ASP A 350 28.98 18.82 -5.73
N ARG A 351 28.80 17.49 -5.63
CA ARG A 351 28.22 16.82 -4.45
C ARG A 351 29.09 16.82 -3.18
N ASN A 352 30.21 17.54 -3.16
CA ASN A 352 31.20 17.45 -2.10
C ASN A 352 30.83 18.26 -0.85
N VAL A 353 30.00 17.70 0.03
CA VAL A 353 29.90 18.14 1.43
C VAL A 353 29.84 16.92 2.37
N PRO A 354 30.77 16.76 3.33
CA PRO A 354 30.69 15.73 4.37
C PRO A 354 29.39 15.87 5.18
N GLY A 355 28.65 14.76 5.39
CA GLY A 355 27.34 14.77 6.05
C GLY A 355 26.15 15.03 5.12
N ALA A 356 26.36 15.53 3.90
CA ALA A 356 25.31 15.65 2.89
C ALA A 356 24.79 14.29 2.42
N GLY A 357 25.53 13.19 2.63
CA GLY A 357 25.15 11.86 2.16
C GLY A 357 23.78 11.39 2.67
N ALA A 358 23.51 11.53 3.98
CA ALA A 358 22.23 11.09 4.56
C ALA A 358 21.04 11.94 4.09
N ALA A 359 21.20 13.27 4.13
CA ALA A 359 20.17 14.19 3.64
C ALA A 359 19.93 14.04 2.13
N ALA A 360 20.98 13.89 1.32
CA ALA A 360 20.87 13.63 -0.11
C ALA A 360 20.20 12.30 -0.41
N ALA A 361 20.48 11.25 0.38
CA ALA A 361 19.82 9.96 0.25
C ALA A 361 18.32 10.03 0.55
N GLU A 362 17.93 10.79 1.58
CA GLU A 362 16.52 11.01 1.92
C GLU A 362 15.80 11.81 0.83
N ARG A 363 16.43 12.87 0.32
CA ARG A 363 15.90 13.64 -0.81
C ARG A 363 15.78 12.80 -2.08
N TYR A 364 16.77 11.95 -2.36
CA TYR A 364 16.72 11.03 -3.50
C TYR A 364 15.64 9.96 -3.36
N ALA A 365 15.42 9.42 -2.15
CA ALA A 365 14.30 8.51 -1.90
C ALA A 365 12.94 9.18 -2.16
N GLN A 366 12.78 10.45 -1.75
CA GLN A 366 11.57 11.21 -2.02
C GLN A 366 11.41 11.55 -3.52
N LEU A 367 12.50 11.79 -4.25
CA LEU A 367 12.49 11.95 -5.70
C LEU A 367 12.02 10.67 -6.41
N LEU A 368 12.59 9.51 -6.05
CA LEU A 368 12.19 8.21 -6.59
C LEU A 368 10.71 7.92 -6.31
N THR A 369 10.25 8.30 -5.11
CA THR A 369 8.84 8.21 -4.72
C THR A 369 7.94 9.02 -5.66
N ALA A 370 8.31 10.27 -5.97
CA ALA A 370 7.55 11.10 -6.91
C ALA A 370 7.56 10.51 -8.33
N CYS A 371 8.68 9.92 -8.76
CA CYS A 371 8.76 9.22 -10.05
C CYS A 371 7.81 8.01 -10.11
N VAL A 372 7.74 7.22 -9.03
CA VAL A 372 6.83 6.07 -8.92
C VAL A 372 5.37 6.54 -9.00
N VAL A 373 5.00 7.60 -8.29
CA VAL A 373 3.64 8.19 -8.33
C VAL A 373 3.25 8.60 -9.75
N LEU A 374 4.15 9.25 -10.48
CA LEU A 374 3.93 9.63 -11.87
C LEU A 374 3.78 8.40 -12.78
N ALA A 375 4.61 7.37 -12.57
CA ALA A 375 4.57 6.14 -13.34
C ALA A 375 3.26 5.35 -13.11
N VAL A 376 2.85 5.18 -11.85
CA VAL A 376 1.60 4.51 -11.46
C VAL A 376 0.38 5.29 -11.95
N GLY A 377 0.38 6.62 -11.81
CA GLY A 377 -0.71 7.46 -12.31
C GLY A 377 -0.88 7.38 -13.83
N ARG A 378 0.24 7.35 -14.57
CA ARG A 378 0.21 7.16 -16.03
C ARG A 378 -0.25 5.75 -16.42
N ASP A 379 0.23 4.72 -15.72
CA ASP A 379 -0.18 3.33 -15.97
C ASP A 379 -1.70 3.17 -15.79
N ALA A 380 -2.23 3.70 -14.68
CA ALA A 380 -3.66 3.67 -14.36
C ALA A 380 -4.52 4.38 -15.42
N ALA A 381 -4.05 5.51 -15.95
CA ALA A 381 -4.76 6.27 -16.99
C ALA A 381 -4.81 5.54 -18.33
N GLY A 382 -3.74 4.83 -18.71
CA GLY A 382 -3.63 4.19 -20.03
C GLY A 382 -4.46 2.91 -20.20
N HIS A 383 -4.91 2.28 -19.12
CA HIS A 383 -5.44 0.90 -19.18
C HIS A 383 -6.81 0.72 -18.54
N GLY A 384 -7.56 1.82 -18.37
CA GLY A 384 -8.93 1.75 -17.86
C GLY A 384 -9.04 1.16 -16.46
N GLY A 385 -7.98 1.29 -15.64
CA GLY A 385 -8.03 0.94 -14.23
C GLY A 385 -9.04 1.79 -13.46
N SER A 386 -9.11 1.59 -12.14
CA SER A 386 -9.80 2.43 -11.14
C SER A 386 -10.20 3.81 -11.67
N ARG A 387 -11.51 4.10 -11.79
CA ARG A 387 -11.99 5.41 -12.28
C ARG A 387 -11.29 6.56 -11.55
N PHE A 388 -11.00 6.38 -10.26
CA PHE A 388 -10.26 7.35 -9.47
C PHE A 388 -8.76 7.41 -9.83
N LEU A 389 -8.01 6.30 -9.78
CA LEU A 389 -6.57 6.36 -10.06
C LEU A 389 -6.28 6.76 -11.51
N GLY A 390 -7.10 6.28 -12.46
CA GLY A 390 -7.02 6.63 -13.88
C GLY A 390 -7.43 8.07 -14.19
N SER A 391 -8.26 8.71 -13.34
CA SER A 391 -8.55 10.16 -13.46
C SER A 391 -7.32 11.04 -13.18
N GLY A 392 -6.29 10.48 -12.53
CA GLY A 392 -5.07 11.18 -12.15
C GLY A 392 -5.26 12.28 -11.10
N GLY A 393 -6.44 12.41 -10.48
CA GLY A 393 -6.73 13.46 -9.50
C GLY A 393 -5.89 13.40 -8.22
N TRP A 394 -5.40 12.23 -7.84
CA TRP A 394 -4.56 12.04 -6.65
C TRP A 394 -3.08 12.43 -6.87
N VAL A 395 -2.58 12.33 -8.12
CA VAL A 395 -1.17 12.58 -8.47
C VAL A 395 -0.72 14.00 -8.13
N PRO A 396 -1.45 15.09 -8.46
CA PRO A 396 -1.07 16.45 -8.08
C PRO A 396 -0.97 16.64 -6.57
N VAL A 397 -1.89 16.04 -5.80
CA VAL A 397 -1.89 16.11 -4.33
C VAL A 397 -0.65 15.42 -3.77
N ALA A 398 -0.36 14.20 -4.24
CA ALA A 398 0.84 13.46 -3.86
C ALA A 398 2.14 14.20 -4.23
N LEU A 399 2.21 14.79 -5.43
CA LEU A 399 3.37 15.57 -5.87
C LEU A 399 3.56 16.86 -5.07
N ALA A 400 2.47 17.57 -4.74
CA ALA A 400 2.55 18.77 -3.91
C ALA A 400 3.16 18.45 -2.53
N ARG A 401 2.75 17.33 -1.93
CA ARG A 401 3.31 16.86 -0.66
C ARG A 401 4.75 16.41 -0.79
N ALA A 402 5.12 15.72 -1.87
CA ALA A 402 6.51 15.35 -2.13
C ALA A 402 7.42 16.58 -2.27
N VAL A 403 6.98 17.60 -3.01
CA VAL A 403 7.68 18.89 -3.15
C VAL A 403 7.83 19.58 -1.79
N GLN A 404 6.77 19.60 -0.98
CA GLN A 404 6.81 20.17 0.38
C GLN A 404 7.81 19.43 1.30
N ARG A 405 7.82 18.09 1.27
CA ARG A 405 8.78 17.28 2.07
C ARG A 405 10.24 17.48 1.67
N LEU A 406 10.47 17.83 0.41
CA LEU A 406 11.79 18.22 -0.07
C LEU A 406 12.19 19.66 0.33
N GLY A 407 11.33 20.40 1.03
CA GLY A 407 11.56 21.81 1.36
C GLY A 407 11.60 22.71 0.11
N LEU A 408 11.06 22.23 -1.01
CA LEU A 408 10.97 23.02 -2.23
C LEU A 408 9.75 23.95 -2.13
N PRO A 409 9.74 25.08 -2.86
CA PRO A 409 8.58 25.97 -2.87
C PRO A 409 7.29 25.18 -3.17
N PRO A 410 6.13 25.55 -2.59
CA PRO A 410 4.89 24.81 -2.78
C PRO A 410 4.36 24.94 -4.21
N VAL A 411 3.77 23.87 -4.73
CA VAL A 411 3.05 23.84 -6.01
C VAL A 411 1.56 23.67 -5.76
N GLY A 412 0.73 24.48 -6.43
CA GLY A 412 -0.72 24.54 -6.20
C GLY A 412 -1.19 25.95 -5.84
N PRO A 413 -2.47 26.12 -5.45
CA PRO A 413 -3.38 25.10 -4.92
C PRO A 413 -3.93 24.12 -5.96
N PHE A 414 -4.34 22.94 -5.49
CA PHE A 414 -4.93 21.86 -6.29
C PHE A 414 -6.34 21.51 -5.80
N ASP A 415 -7.18 22.52 -5.54
CA ASP A 415 -8.44 22.35 -4.81
C ASP A 415 -9.39 21.33 -5.44
N ALA A 416 -9.54 21.33 -6.76
CA ALA A 416 -10.35 20.33 -7.46
C ALA A 416 -9.78 18.90 -7.33
N ALA A 417 -8.46 18.77 -7.30
CA ALA A 417 -7.78 17.49 -7.13
C ALA A 417 -7.96 16.99 -5.70
N GLN A 418 -7.78 17.88 -4.72
CA GLN A 418 -8.00 17.65 -3.30
C GLN A 418 -9.45 17.22 -3.01
N ALA A 419 -10.44 17.95 -3.53
CA ALA A 419 -11.85 17.59 -3.40
C ALA A 419 -12.17 16.21 -4.03
N GLY A 420 -11.51 15.87 -5.14
CA GLY A 420 -11.63 14.55 -5.75
C GLY A 420 -11.09 13.41 -4.87
N VAL A 421 -9.98 13.66 -4.16
CA VAL A 421 -9.39 12.72 -3.18
C VAL A 421 -10.30 12.56 -1.96
N GLU A 422 -10.86 13.65 -1.43
CA GLU A 422 -11.84 13.64 -0.34
C GLU A 422 -13.08 12.81 -0.71
N ALA A 423 -13.65 13.07 -1.90
CA ALA A 423 -14.82 12.35 -2.38
C ALA A 423 -14.57 10.85 -2.58
N GLU A 424 -13.36 10.46 -2.97
CA GLU A 424 -12.98 9.05 -3.09
C GLU A 424 -12.81 8.40 -1.71
N LEU A 425 -12.16 9.07 -0.77
CA LEU A 425 -11.98 8.55 0.59
C LEU A 425 -13.33 8.27 1.26
N ASP A 426 -14.24 9.23 1.17
CA ASP A 426 -15.62 9.08 1.68
C ASP A 426 -16.39 7.96 0.96
N ARG A 427 -16.15 7.79 -0.36
CA ARG A 427 -16.76 6.69 -1.12
C ARG A 427 -16.27 5.33 -0.63
N ARG A 428 -14.98 5.18 -0.37
CA ARG A 428 -14.39 3.91 0.10
C ARG A 428 -14.91 3.52 1.48
N ASP A 429 -15.04 4.48 2.40
CA ASP A 429 -15.66 4.23 3.70
C ASP A 429 -17.10 3.70 3.54
N ARG A 430 -17.93 4.37 2.73
CA ARG A 430 -19.32 3.93 2.47
C ARG A 430 -19.42 2.54 1.83
N LEU A 431 -18.45 2.17 0.99
CA LEU A 431 -18.44 0.88 0.30
C LEU A 431 -17.76 -0.23 1.11
N GLY A 432 -17.20 0.06 2.30
CA GLY A 432 -16.40 -0.89 3.05
C GLY A 432 -15.14 -1.33 2.28
N ALA A 433 -14.51 -0.41 1.55
CA ALA A 433 -13.29 -0.66 0.79
C ALA A 433 -12.04 -0.21 1.56
N ASP A 434 -10.94 -0.92 1.37
CA ASP A 434 -9.62 -0.53 1.87
C ASP A 434 -9.12 0.74 1.17
N SER A 435 -8.20 1.43 1.84
CA SER A 435 -7.53 2.63 1.33
C SER A 435 -6.28 2.28 0.50
N ASP A 436 -6.22 1.06 -0.06
CA ASP A 436 -5.11 0.56 -0.88
C ASP A 436 -5.23 0.98 -2.37
N LEU A 437 -4.28 0.56 -3.22
CA LEU A 437 -4.36 0.86 -4.66
C LEU A 437 -5.51 0.15 -5.40
N HIS A 438 -6.09 -0.87 -4.78
CA HIS A 438 -7.06 -1.75 -5.41
C HIS A 438 -8.49 -1.50 -4.96
N ALA A 439 -8.68 -0.61 -3.98
CA ALA A 439 -9.92 -0.41 -3.25
C ALA A 439 -10.49 -1.77 -2.77
N THR A 440 -9.63 -2.61 -2.21
CA THR A 440 -9.98 -4.00 -1.86
C THR A 440 -11.16 -4.01 -0.90
N ARG A 441 -12.24 -4.69 -1.28
CA ARG A 441 -13.42 -4.79 -0.42
C ARG A 441 -13.09 -5.55 0.87
N ILE A 442 -13.56 -5.01 1.99
CA ILE A 442 -13.42 -5.56 3.32
C ILE A 442 -14.76 -6.18 3.72
N LEU A 443 -14.73 -7.24 4.53
CA LEU A 443 -15.94 -7.93 4.98
C LEU A 443 -16.68 -7.18 6.11
N TRP A 444 -16.02 -6.24 6.79
CA TRP A 444 -16.46 -5.62 8.05
C TRP A 444 -16.39 -4.09 8.05
#